data_AF-A0A9W8B191-F1
#
_entry.id   AF-A0A9W8B191-F1
#
_cell.length_a   1.000
_cell.length_b   1.000
_cell.length_c   1.000
_cell.angle_alpha   90.00
_cell.angle_beta   90.00
_cell.angle_gamma   90.00
#
_symmetry.space_group_name_H-M   'P 1'
#
loop_
_entity.id
_entity.type
_entity.pdbx_description
1 polymer ?
#
loop_
_entity_poly.entity_id
_entity_poly.type
_entity_poly.pdbx_seq_one_letter_code
_entity_poly.pdbx_strand_id
1 'polypeptide(L)'
;MSSPPAGINLSCANLHQTLAVLDHPEKRLKVIQVAGTNGKGSVCACIASVLRHAGYKVGRFTSPHLVEPRDSIVVNDAVIPSTVWDDLQRRGEEAQRDAQVLLTSFEKLTLCAILWFDQEQVDWAVLEVGVGGARDATSVCAASTLVSVLTAVALDHVGLIGSTLDEIAEEKCGIFRPRKAVVVGEQRYPEVVSVVRQTVQRVRPDVAYSVLPVARKASSARPFSTYEVTWSHRTSLTPPTDTPEATPIKSNTL
;
A
#
# COMPACT_ATOMS: atom_id res chain seq x y z
N MET A 1 -28.35 12.40 7.02
CA MET A 1 -26.92 12.18 6.74
C MET A 1 -26.16 12.51 8.01
N SER A 2 -25.80 11.49 8.79
CA SER A 2 -25.07 11.64 10.05
C SER A 2 -23.60 11.92 9.77
N SER A 3 -23.09 13.02 10.32
CA SER A 3 -21.66 13.35 10.29
C SER A 3 -20.84 12.17 10.84
N PRO A 4 -19.72 11.80 10.22
CA PRO A 4 -18.82 10.79 10.79
C PRO A 4 -18.31 11.26 12.16
N PRO A 5 -18.04 10.33 13.10
CA PRO A 5 -17.54 10.66 14.43
C PRO A 5 -16.27 11.53 14.34
N ALA A 6 -16.17 12.50 15.24
CA ALA A 6 -15.04 13.42 15.30
C ALA A 6 -13.72 12.64 15.46
N GLY A 7 -12.86 12.66 14.44
CA GLY A 7 -11.52 12.05 14.51
C GLY A 7 -10.96 11.53 13.19
N ILE A 8 -11.79 11.21 12.19
CA ILE A 8 -11.32 10.67 10.90
C ILE A 8 -11.95 11.46 9.74
N ASN A 9 -11.19 12.37 9.16
CA ASN A 9 -11.58 13.05 7.92
C ASN A 9 -11.12 12.23 6.71
N LEU A 10 -12.04 11.42 6.17
CA LEU A 10 -11.78 10.54 5.01
C LEU A 10 -11.68 11.30 3.67
N SER A 11 -11.89 12.63 3.63
CA SER A 11 -11.73 13.40 2.39
C SER A 11 -10.29 13.84 2.11
N CYS A 12 -9.44 13.86 3.15
CA CYS A 12 -8.07 14.41 3.11
C CYS A 12 -7.96 15.83 2.53
N ALA A 13 -9.07 16.59 2.45
CA ALA A 13 -9.10 17.91 1.82
C ALA A 13 -8.19 18.91 2.54
N ASN A 14 -8.18 18.89 3.87
CA ASN A 14 -7.35 19.76 4.69
C ASN A 14 -5.85 19.44 4.48
N LEU A 15 -5.51 18.15 4.37
CA LEU A 15 -4.13 17.74 4.08
C LEU A 15 -3.68 18.20 2.70
N HIS A 16 -4.54 18.08 1.68
CA HIS A 16 -4.25 18.62 0.35
C HIS A 16 -4.02 20.15 0.35
N GLN A 17 -4.84 20.91 1.08
CA GLN A 17 -4.66 22.36 1.22
C GLN A 17 -3.35 22.71 1.93
N THR A 18 -2.99 21.96 2.98
CA THR A 18 -1.71 22.14 3.68
C THR A 18 -0.51 21.82 2.78
N LEU A 19 -0.57 20.73 2.00
CA LEU A 19 0.48 20.35 1.06
C LEU A 19 0.65 21.35 -0.09
N ALA A 20 -0.42 22.02 -0.50
CA ALA A 20 -0.36 23.08 -1.51
C ALA A 20 0.44 24.30 -1.01
N VAL A 21 0.28 24.69 0.27
CA VAL A 21 1.11 25.74 0.90
C VAL A 21 2.59 25.35 0.93
N LEU A 22 2.88 24.05 1.08
CA LEU A 22 4.23 23.50 1.17
C LEU A 22 4.86 23.16 -0.20
N ASP A 23 4.27 23.63 -1.30
CA ASP A 23 4.73 23.37 -2.66
C ASP A 23 4.86 21.87 -3.00
N HIS A 24 3.84 21.09 -2.62
CA HIS A 24 3.62 19.71 -3.04
C HIS A 24 4.79 18.73 -2.86
N PRO A 25 5.35 18.57 -1.64
CA PRO A 25 6.43 17.61 -1.37
C PRO A 25 6.04 16.17 -1.69
N GLU A 26 4.76 15.82 -1.55
CA GLU A 26 4.23 14.49 -1.85
C GLU A 26 4.41 14.09 -3.32
N LYS A 27 4.52 15.06 -4.23
CA LYS A 27 4.67 14.79 -5.67
C LYS A 27 6.10 14.47 -6.09
N ARG A 28 7.09 14.79 -5.25
CA ARG A 28 8.52 14.56 -5.52
C ARG A 28 9.00 13.17 -5.14
N LEU A 29 8.19 12.43 -4.38
CA LEU A 29 8.52 11.09 -3.90
C LEU A 29 8.36 10.02 -5.00
N LYS A 30 8.94 8.84 -4.78
CA LYS A 30 8.60 7.61 -5.50
C LYS A 30 7.98 6.64 -4.50
N VAL A 31 6.68 6.40 -4.63
CA VAL A 31 5.91 5.75 -3.56
C VAL A 31 5.58 4.30 -3.88
N ILE A 32 5.78 3.44 -2.89
CA ILE A 32 5.19 2.11 -2.78
C ILE A 32 4.11 2.19 -1.70
N GLN A 33 2.85 2.08 -2.09
CA GLN A 33 1.71 2.19 -1.17
C GLN A 33 1.17 0.81 -0.83
N VAL A 34 1.00 0.51 0.46
CA VAL A 34 0.62 -0.83 0.95
C VAL A 34 -0.70 -0.76 1.72
N ALA A 35 -1.74 -1.39 1.17
CA ALA A 35 -3.06 -1.53 1.79
C ALA A 35 -3.36 -2.99 2.13
N GLY A 36 -4.35 -3.20 3.00
CA GLY A 36 -4.78 -4.53 3.44
C GLY A 36 -5.42 -4.51 4.82
N THR A 37 -5.95 -5.65 5.24
CA THR A 37 -6.42 -5.84 6.61
C THR A 37 -5.22 -6.24 7.49
N ASN A 38 -4.53 -7.32 7.11
CA ASN A 38 -3.42 -7.88 7.89
C ASN A 38 -2.10 -7.90 7.11
N GLY A 39 -0.98 -7.83 7.82
CA GLY A 39 0.36 -8.01 7.26
C GLY A 39 0.96 -6.79 6.54
N LYS A 40 0.26 -5.64 6.54
CA LYS A 40 0.74 -4.38 5.93
C LYS A 40 2.11 -3.97 6.47
N GLY A 41 2.25 -3.76 7.78
CA GLY A 41 3.52 -3.40 8.43
C GLY A 41 4.66 -4.39 8.16
N SER A 42 4.39 -5.71 8.22
CA SER A 42 5.38 -6.76 7.90
C SER A 42 5.84 -6.67 6.44
N VAL A 43 4.92 -6.50 5.50
CA VAL A 43 5.25 -6.33 4.08
C VAL A 43 6.04 -5.04 3.86
N CYS A 44 5.67 -3.93 4.52
CA CYS A 44 6.44 -2.68 4.46
C CYS A 44 7.87 -2.86 4.97
N ALA A 45 8.06 -3.58 6.07
CA ALA A 45 9.37 -3.89 6.62
C ALA A 45 10.21 -4.76 5.65
N CYS A 46 9.60 -5.78 5.04
CA CYS A 46 10.26 -6.61 4.03
C CYS A 46 10.69 -5.80 2.81
N ILE A 47 9.79 -4.98 2.25
CA ILE A 47 10.07 -4.13 1.08
C ILE A 47 11.22 -3.16 1.42
N ALA A 48 11.13 -2.47 2.54
CA ALA A 48 12.17 -1.53 2.96
C ALA A 48 13.52 -2.23 3.21
N SER A 49 13.51 -3.42 3.80
CA SER A 49 14.73 -4.22 3.97
C SER A 49 15.38 -4.57 2.63
N VAL A 50 14.62 -5.15 1.69
CA VAL A 50 15.14 -5.55 0.38
C VAL A 50 15.70 -4.35 -0.39
N LEU A 51 14.97 -3.23 -0.44
CA LEU A 51 15.41 -2.02 -1.14
C LEU A 51 16.70 -1.43 -0.56
N ARG A 52 16.83 -1.40 0.78
CA ARG A 52 18.06 -0.94 1.42
C ARG A 52 19.25 -1.84 1.14
N HIS A 53 19.06 -3.17 1.18
CA HIS A 53 20.11 -4.11 0.82
C HIS A 53 20.51 -4.00 -0.66
N ALA A 54 19.60 -3.53 -1.52
CA ALA A 54 19.89 -3.19 -2.90
C ALA A 54 20.59 -1.82 -3.08
N GLY A 55 20.86 -1.09 -1.99
CA GLY A 55 21.61 0.17 -1.99
C GLY A 55 20.76 1.44 -2.08
N TYR A 56 19.42 1.34 -2.01
CA TYR A 56 18.55 2.52 -2.02
C TYR A 56 18.40 3.17 -0.65
N LYS A 57 18.23 4.49 -0.62
CA LYS A 57 17.77 5.24 0.56
C LYS A 57 16.26 5.10 0.67
N VAL A 58 15.77 4.52 1.76
CA VAL A 58 14.35 4.16 1.90
C VAL A 58 13.73 4.85 3.10
N GLY A 59 12.67 5.62 2.85
CA GLY A 59 11.73 6.07 3.85
C GLY A 59 10.64 5.03 4.07
N ARG A 60 10.29 4.73 5.31
CA ARG A 60 9.19 3.83 5.67
C ARG A 60 8.27 4.52 6.66
N PHE A 61 6.98 4.56 6.32
CA PHE A 61 5.90 5.03 7.17
C PHE A 61 4.96 3.87 7.52
N THR A 62 4.85 3.54 8.81
CA THR A 62 4.02 2.42 9.31
C THR A 62 3.16 2.83 10.49
N SER A 63 1.97 2.24 10.62
CA SER A 63 1.03 2.55 11.71
C SER A 63 0.29 1.31 12.23
N PRO A 64 -0.11 1.26 13.52
CA PRO A 64 0.15 2.25 14.57
C PRO A 64 1.63 2.28 15.00
N HIS A 65 2.02 3.33 15.74
CA HIS A 65 3.34 3.36 16.39
C HIS A 65 3.39 2.38 17.57
N LEU A 66 4.59 1.96 17.96
CA LEU A 66 4.79 1.01 19.06
C LEU A 66 4.96 1.70 20.41
N VAL A 67 5.82 2.72 20.49
CA VAL A 67 6.12 3.46 21.73
C VAL A 67 5.65 4.91 21.61
N GLU A 68 6.04 5.59 20.54
CA GLU A 68 5.71 7.00 20.31
C GLU A 68 5.49 7.32 18.81
N PRO A 69 4.78 8.39 18.46
CA PRO A 69 4.45 8.71 17.06
C PRO A 69 5.63 8.73 16.09
N ARG A 70 6.83 9.09 16.56
CA ARG A 70 8.05 9.12 15.74
C ARG A 70 8.45 7.73 15.23
N ASP A 71 8.15 6.67 15.97
CA ASP A 71 8.47 5.28 15.59
C ASP A 71 7.82 4.87 14.26
N SER A 72 6.74 5.55 13.88
CA SER A 72 6.07 5.35 12.61
C SER A 72 6.91 5.82 11.41
N ILE A 73 7.91 6.68 11.60
CA ILE A 73 8.65 7.33 10.50
C ILE A 73 10.14 6.98 10.61
N VAL A 74 10.61 6.23 9.61
CA VAL A 74 11.97 5.69 9.60
C VAL A 74 12.63 5.98 8.25
N VAL A 75 13.90 6.36 8.26
CA VAL A 75 14.77 6.40 7.06
C VAL A 75 15.97 5.50 7.31
N ASN A 76 16.18 4.51 6.44
CA ASN A 76 17.28 3.53 6.57
C ASN A 76 17.41 2.90 7.98
N ASP A 77 16.29 2.45 8.56
CA ASP A 77 16.16 1.91 9.94
C ASP A 77 16.39 2.91 11.09
N ALA A 78 16.70 4.18 10.81
CA ALA A 78 16.76 5.22 11.82
C ALA A 78 15.40 5.93 11.96
N VAL A 79 14.86 5.95 13.17
CA VAL A 79 13.69 6.77 13.53
C VAL A 79 14.04 8.25 13.33
N ILE A 80 13.06 9.05 12.88
CA ILE A 80 13.23 10.50 12.75
C ILE A 80 13.76 11.13 14.06
N PRO A 81 14.85 11.91 14.01
CA PRO A 81 15.39 12.59 15.19
C PRO A 81 14.35 13.52 15.82
N SER A 82 14.32 13.63 17.15
CA SER A 82 13.35 14.48 17.85
C SER A 82 13.42 15.94 17.42
N THR A 83 14.62 16.48 17.24
CA THR A 83 14.81 17.87 16.78
C THR A 83 14.24 18.12 15.38
N VAL A 84 14.37 17.15 14.48
CA VAL A 84 13.78 17.22 13.14
C VAL A 84 12.27 17.09 13.23
N TRP A 85 11.77 16.13 14.03
CA TRP A 85 10.35 15.97 14.26
C TRP A 85 9.69 17.26 14.75
N ASP A 86 10.28 17.93 15.76
CA ASP A 86 9.76 19.19 16.30
C ASP A 86 9.75 20.31 15.24
N ASP A 87 10.79 20.38 14.40
CA ASP A 87 10.84 21.33 13.28
C ASP A 87 9.73 21.07 12.25
N LEU A 88 9.55 19.80 11.84
CA LEU A 88 8.53 19.43 10.86
C LEU A 88 7.11 19.63 11.41
N GLN A 89 6.89 19.39 12.71
CA GLN A 89 5.62 19.71 13.35
C GLN A 89 5.32 21.21 13.30
N ARG A 90 6.30 22.06 13.67
CA ARG A 90 6.15 23.52 13.60
C ARG A 90 5.86 23.98 12.16
N ARG A 91 6.62 23.50 11.18
CA ARG A 91 6.39 23.80 9.75
C ARG A 91 5.00 23.38 9.29
N GLY A 92 4.53 22.22 9.72
CA GLY A 92 3.18 21.74 9.45
C GLY A 92 2.09 22.59 10.12
N GLU A 93 2.33 23.11 11.32
CA GLU A 93 1.43 24.03 12.01
C GLU A 93 1.35 25.41 11.33
N GLU A 94 2.48 25.93 10.87
CA GLU A 94 2.55 27.15 10.06
C GLU A 94 1.76 27.00 8.77
N ALA A 95 1.98 25.92 8.02
CA ALA A 95 1.24 25.66 6.78
C ALA A 95 -0.27 25.47 7.01
N GLN A 96 -0.68 24.86 8.13
CA GLN A 96 -2.09 24.76 8.52
C GLN A 96 -2.71 26.13 8.81
N ARG A 97 -1.97 27.03 9.48
CA ARG A 97 -2.43 28.41 9.74
C ARG A 97 -2.62 29.18 8.44
N ASP A 98 -1.66 29.08 7.52
CA ASP A 98 -1.71 29.76 6.22
C ASP A 98 -2.86 29.22 5.35
N ALA A 99 -3.09 27.90 5.38
CA ALA A 99 -4.21 27.26 4.69
C ALA A 99 -5.57 27.43 5.41
N GLN A 100 -5.58 27.97 6.64
CA GLN A 100 -6.76 28.10 7.50
C GLN A 100 -7.51 26.77 7.74
N VAL A 101 -6.76 25.69 7.97
CA VAL A 101 -7.29 24.35 8.22
C VAL A 101 -6.74 23.71 9.49
N LEU A 102 -7.38 22.64 9.93
CA LEU A 102 -6.88 21.77 10.99
C LEU A 102 -6.76 20.33 10.49
N LEU A 103 -5.59 19.74 10.68
CA LEU A 103 -5.33 18.34 10.38
C LEU A 103 -5.65 17.46 11.58
N THR A 104 -6.18 16.27 11.31
CA THR A 104 -6.25 15.16 12.27
C THR A 104 -4.86 14.69 12.66
N SER A 105 -4.74 13.95 13.77
CA SER A 105 -3.44 13.42 14.23
C SER A 105 -2.77 12.53 13.18
N PHE A 106 -3.54 11.74 12.44
CA PHE A 106 -2.99 10.88 11.38
C PHE A 106 -2.56 11.67 10.14
N GLU A 107 -3.30 12.71 9.76
CA GLU A 107 -2.88 13.64 8.69
C GLU A 107 -1.60 14.39 9.07
N LYS A 108 -1.44 14.86 10.32
CA LYS A 108 -0.20 15.49 10.81
C LYS A 108 0.98 14.53 10.76
N LEU A 109 0.78 13.28 11.19
CA LEU A 109 1.81 12.24 11.16
C LEU A 109 2.22 11.92 9.72
N THR A 110 1.25 11.79 8.82
CA THR A 110 1.48 11.57 7.38
C THR A 110 2.24 12.74 6.75
N LEU A 111 1.87 13.99 7.09
CA LEU A 111 2.57 15.18 6.64
C LEU A 111 4.05 15.19 7.08
N CYS A 112 4.32 14.87 8.35
CA CYS A 112 5.69 14.77 8.86
C CYS A 112 6.50 13.71 8.11
N ALA A 113 5.90 12.56 7.79
CA ALA A 113 6.56 11.52 7.01
C ALA A 113 6.92 12.00 5.61
N ILE A 114 5.97 12.64 4.90
CA ILE A 114 6.19 13.20 3.56
C ILE A 114 7.31 14.24 3.57
N LEU A 115 7.26 15.20 4.50
CA LEU A 115 8.26 16.26 4.62
C LEU A 115 9.64 15.69 4.94
N TRP A 116 9.72 14.70 5.83
CA TRP A 116 10.98 14.08 6.17
C TRP A 116 11.58 13.30 5.00
N PHE A 117 10.75 12.53 4.27
CA PHE A 117 11.21 11.76 3.13
C PHE A 117 11.66 12.63 1.95
N ASP A 118 10.98 13.77 1.75
CA ASP A 118 11.38 14.77 0.76
C ASP A 118 12.69 15.48 1.15
N GLN A 119 12.81 15.91 2.41
CA GLN A 119 14.04 16.51 2.95
C GLN A 119 15.24 15.55 2.86
N GLU A 120 15.03 14.28 3.18
CA GLU A 120 16.05 13.25 3.08
C GLU A 120 16.31 12.78 1.64
N GLN A 121 15.51 13.22 0.67
CA GLN A 121 15.59 12.79 -0.73
C GLN A 121 15.66 11.27 -0.87
N VAL A 122 14.73 10.57 -0.23
CA VAL A 122 14.68 9.10 -0.28
C VAL A 122 14.44 8.63 -1.72
N ASP A 123 15.11 7.56 -2.13
CA ASP A 123 14.88 6.93 -3.43
C ASP A 123 13.49 6.30 -3.52
N TRP A 124 13.02 5.75 -2.39
CA TRP A 124 11.71 5.11 -2.26
C TRP A 124 11.07 5.45 -0.91
N ALA A 125 9.78 5.82 -0.96
CA ALA A 125 8.93 5.96 0.21
C ALA A 125 7.93 4.79 0.26
N VAL A 126 8.03 3.96 1.29
CA VAL A 126 7.12 2.83 1.54
C VAL A 126 6.07 3.29 2.55
N LEU A 127 4.83 3.45 2.09
CA LEU A 127 3.74 4.01 2.88
C LEU A 127 2.69 2.94 3.20
N GLU A 128 2.56 2.61 4.47
CA GLU A 128 1.43 1.82 4.97
C GLU A 128 0.18 2.69 5.05
N VAL A 129 -0.90 2.22 4.44
CA VAL A 129 -2.23 2.81 4.60
C VAL A 129 -2.70 2.58 6.04
N GLY A 130 -3.17 3.64 6.69
CA GLY A 130 -3.73 3.57 8.04
C GLY A 130 -5.04 2.79 8.04
N VAL A 131 -6.08 3.35 7.43
CA VAL A 131 -7.40 2.72 7.33
C VAL A 131 -7.99 2.84 5.93
N GLY A 132 -8.56 1.74 5.43
CA GLY A 132 -9.17 1.72 4.10
C GLY A 132 -8.12 1.71 2.99
N GLY A 133 -8.11 2.75 2.15
CA GLY A 133 -7.20 2.91 1.02
C GLY A 133 -7.42 4.23 0.28
N ALA A 134 -8.47 4.30 -0.53
CA ALA A 134 -8.79 5.47 -1.37
C ALA A 134 -8.87 6.79 -0.59
N ARG A 135 -9.39 6.72 0.63
CA ARG A 135 -9.71 7.85 1.50
C ARG A 135 -8.73 8.04 2.67
N ASP A 136 -7.65 7.27 2.69
CA ASP A 136 -6.62 7.36 3.72
C ASP A 136 -5.71 8.59 3.51
N ALA A 137 -5.12 9.13 4.57
CA ALA A 137 -4.21 10.28 4.45
C ALA A 137 -3.02 10.01 3.52
N THR A 138 -2.54 8.76 3.42
CA THR A 138 -1.47 8.40 2.48
C THR A 138 -1.89 8.49 1.01
N SER A 139 -3.19 8.55 0.71
CA SER A 139 -3.72 8.69 -0.65
C SER A 139 -3.34 10.01 -1.31
N VAL A 140 -2.94 11.05 -0.55
CA VAL A 140 -2.43 12.31 -1.12
C VAL A 140 -1.20 12.10 -2.00
N CYS A 141 -0.45 11.01 -1.77
CA CYS A 141 0.69 10.61 -2.59
C CYS A 141 0.30 9.93 -3.92
N ALA A 142 -0.99 9.82 -4.25
CA ALA A 142 -1.51 9.10 -5.42
C ALA A 142 -0.75 9.34 -6.74
N ALA A 143 -0.38 10.60 -7.02
CA ALA A 143 0.32 10.98 -8.25
C ALA A 143 1.76 10.44 -8.32
N SER A 144 2.38 10.22 -7.15
CA SER A 144 3.75 9.74 -6.98
C SER A 144 3.85 8.22 -6.73
N THR A 145 2.71 7.55 -6.53
CA THR A 145 2.64 6.10 -6.32
C THR A 145 2.98 5.35 -7.61
N LEU A 146 4.06 4.57 -7.55
CA LEU A 146 4.54 3.74 -8.67
C LEU A 146 4.19 2.26 -8.49
N VAL A 147 3.99 1.82 -7.25
CA VAL A 147 3.61 0.44 -6.93
C VAL A 147 2.52 0.47 -5.87
N SER A 148 1.42 -0.23 -6.14
CA SER A 148 0.34 -0.46 -5.18
C SER A 148 0.37 -1.93 -4.73
N VAL A 149 0.43 -2.16 -3.43
CA VAL A 149 0.48 -3.51 -2.83
C VAL A 149 -0.78 -3.73 -2.00
N LEU A 150 -1.51 -4.80 -2.30
CA LEU A 150 -2.63 -5.26 -1.51
C LEU A 150 -2.25 -6.55 -0.77
N THR A 151 -2.19 -6.51 0.55
CA THR A 151 -2.02 -7.71 1.38
C THR A 151 -3.36 -8.43 1.57
N ALA A 152 -3.49 -9.30 2.57
CA ALA A 152 -4.74 -10.02 2.82
C ALA A 152 -5.88 -9.04 3.21
N VAL A 153 -7.04 -9.18 2.57
CA VAL A 153 -8.28 -8.47 2.93
C VAL A 153 -9.22 -9.43 3.68
N ALA A 154 -9.76 -8.92 4.79
CA ALA A 154 -10.77 -9.58 5.60
C ALA A 154 -11.71 -8.52 6.21
N LEU A 155 -12.81 -8.98 6.81
CA LEU A 155 -13.72 -8.10 7.55
C LEU A 155 -12.95 -7.47 8.72
N ASP A 156 -12.84 -6.15 8.67
CA ASP A 156 -12.21 -5.31 9.70
C ASP A 156 -12.71 -3.89 9.55
N HIS A 157 -12.72 -3.11 10.62
CA HIS A 157 -13.21 -1.73 10.65
C HIS A 157 -14.65 -1.55 10.09
N VAL A 158 -15.52 -2.51 10.41
CA VAL A 158 -16.94 -2.47 10.06
C VAL A 158 -17.57 -1.16 10.57
N GLY A 159 -18.20 -0.41 9.66
CA GLY A 159 -18.82 0.89 9.95
C GLY A 159 -17.95 2.13 9.61
N LEU A 160 -16.66 1.96 9.30
CA LEU A 160 -15.79 3.06 8.85
C LEU A 160 -15.49 3.01 7.35
N ILE A 161 -15.24 1.80 6.81
CA ILE A 161 -14.81 1.60 5.42
C ILE A 161 -15.73 0.67 4.60
N GLY A 162 -16.79 0.17 5.22
CA GLY A 162 -17.75 -0.74 4.61
C GLY A 162 -18.36 -1.68 5.66
N SER A 163 -19.47 -2.32 5.31
CA SER A 163 -20.11 -3.37 6.12
C SER A 163 -19.94 -4.76 5.51
N THR A 164 -19.43 -4.84 4.29
CA THR A 164 -19.26 -6.08 3.53
C THR A 164 -17.83 -6.22 2.99
N LEU A 165 -17.44 -7.45 2.64
CA LEU A 165 -16.09 -7.75 2.16
C LEU A 165 -15.76 -7.06 0.83
N ASP A 166 -16.73 -6.94 -0.05
CA ASP A 166 -16.61 -6.23 -1.34
C ASP A 166 -16.43 -4.72 -1.14
N GLU A 167 -17.23 -4.07 -0.28
CA GLU A 167 -17.04 -2.65 0.05
C GLU A 167 -15.64 -2.38 0.65
N ILE A 168 -15.21 -3.22 1.59
CA ILE A 168 -13.87 -3.12 2.20
C ILE A 168 -12.78 -3.34 1.15
N ALA A 169 -12.98 -4.30 0.24
CA ALA A 169 -12.04 -4.57 -0.85
C ALA A 169 -11.97 -3.40 -1.84
N GLU A 170 -13.10 -2.76 -2.17
CA GLU A 170 -13.16 -1.61 -3.06
C GLU A 170 -12.37 -0.43 -2.50
N GLU A 171 -12.58 -0.13 -1.21
CA GLU A 171 -11.86 0.93 -0.51
C GLU A 171 -10.34 0.68 -0.54
N LYS A 172 -9.92 -0.56 -0.23
CA LYS A 172 -8.50 -0.94 -0.22
C LYS A 172 -7.90 -0.96 -1.63
N CYS A 173 -8.62 -1.44 -2.64
CA CYS A 173 -8.18 -1.42 -4.03
C CYS A 173 -8.10 -0.01 -4.61
N GLY A 174 -8.69 1.00 -3.93
CA GLY A 174 -8.59 2.40 -4.31
C GLY A 174 -7.19 2.98 -4.35
N ILE A 175 -6.18 2.29 -3.78
CA ILE A 175 -4.77 2.69 -3.93
C ILE A 175 -4.18 2.30 -5.30
N PHE A 176 -4.87 1.51 -6.12
CA PHE A 176 -4.37 1.07 -7.43
C PHE A 176 -4.29 2.24 -8.39
N ARG A 177 -3.14 2.39 -9.06
CA ARG A 177 -2.88 3.51 -9.97
C ARG A 177 -2.84 3.09 -11.44
N PRO A 178 -3.49 3.85 -12.34
CA PRO A 178 -3.48 3.52 -13.77
C PRO A 178 -2.07 3.48 -14.32
N ARG A 179 -1.76 2.48 -15.16
CA ARG A 179 -0.45 2.34 -15.80
C ARG A 179 0.72 2.23 -14.80
N LYS A 180 0.47 1.79 -13.57
CA LYS A 180 1.50 1.53 -12.54
C LYS A 180 1.51 0.06 -12.13
N ALA A 181 2.46 -0.35 -11.30
CA ALA A 181 2.54 -1.74 -10.87
C ALA A 181 1.51 -2.03 -9.76
N VAL A 182 0.87 -3.19 -9.82
CA VAL A 182 -0.03 -3.69 -8.78
C VAL A 182 0.47 -5.07 -8.33
N VAL A 183 0.61 -5.26 -7.01
CA VAL A 183 0.97 -6.54 -6.40
C VAL A 183 -0.13 -6.95 -5.43
N VAL A 184 -0.67 -8.14 -5.60
CA VAL A 184 -1.77 -8.66 -4.80
C VAL A 184 -1.31 -9.94 -4.09
N GLY A 185 -1.32 -9.93 -2.77
CA GLY A 185 -1.13 -11.12 -1.95
C GLY A 185 -2.32 -12.08 -2.05
N GLU A 186 -2.19 -13.27 -1.48
CA GLU A 186 -3.27 -14.26 -1.50
C GLU A 186 -4.56 -13.70 -0.85
N GLN A 187 -5.68 -13.85 -1.56
CA GLN A 187 -7.00 -13.45 -1.07
C GLN A 187 -7.86 -14.67 -0.78
N ARG A 188 -8.37 -14.75 0.45
CA ARG A 188 -9.16 -15.88 0.94
C ARG A 188 -10.59 -15.90 0.37
N TYR A 189 -11.18 -14.73 0.17
CA TYR A 189 -12.60 -14.57 -0.08
C TYR A 189 -12.87 -14.31 -1.58
N PRO A 190 -13.75 -15.09 -2.24
CA PRO A 190 -14.09 -14.90 -3.65
C PRO A 190 -14.59 -13.49 -4.00
N GLU A 191 -15.32 -12.86 -3.08
CA GLU A 191 -15.84 -11.49 -3.21
C GLU A 191 -14.70 -10.49 -3.37
N VAL A 192 -13.65 -10.62 -2.55
CA VAL A 192 -12.44 -9.79 -2.64
C VAL A 192 -11.71 -10.06 -3.96
N VAL A 193 -11.55 -11.33 -4.34
CA VAL A 193 -10.91 -11.71 -5.62
C VAL A 193 -11.65 -11.07 -6.81
N SER A 194 -12.98 -11.07 -6.77
CA SER A 194 -13.82 -10.44 -7.79
C SER A 194 -13.56 -8.94 -7.89
N VAL A 195 -13.60 -8.22 -6.76
CA VAL A 195 -13.33 -6.76 -6.70
C VAL A 195 -11.92 -6.43 -7.17
N VAL A 196 -10.92 -7.20 -6.77
CA VAL A 196 -9.54 -7.02 -7.22
C VAL A 196 -9.45 -7.17 -8.74
N ARG A 197 -10.04 -8.24 -9.31
CA ARG A 197 -10.01 -8.48 -10.75
C ARG A 197 -10.69 -7.34 -11.51
N GLN A 198 -11.87 -6.91 -11.07
CA GLN A 198 -12.59 -5.78 -11.67
C GLN A 198 -11.77 -4.49 -11.60
N THR A 199 -11.15 -4.21 -10.46
CA THR A 199 -10.33 -3.00 -10.29
C THR A 199 -9.08 -3.03 -11.14
N VAL A 200 -8.38 -4.16 -11.24
CA VAL A 200 -7.23 -4.33 -12.14
C VAL A 200 -7.63 -4.11 -13.61
N GLN A 201 -8.78 -4.65 -14.04
CA GLN A 201 -9.30 -4.42 -15.40
C GLN A 201 -9.64 -2.95 -15.68
N ARG A 202 -10.19 -2.25 -14.69
CA ARG A 202 -10.52 -0.82 -14.77
C ARG A 202 -9.27 0.06 -14.82
N VAL A 203 -8.31 -0.20 -13.95
CA VAL A 203 -7.10 0.61 -13.76
C VAL A 203 -6.05 0.32 -14.86
N ARG A 204 -6.02 -0.90 -15.40
CA ARG A 204 -5.09 -1.34 -16.45
C ARG A 204 -3.62 -1.06 -16.07
N PRO A 205 -3.11 -1.72 -15.01
CA PRO A 205 -1.72 -1.57 -14.59
C PRO A 205 -0.75 -2.03 -15.70
N ASP A 206 0.44 -1.43 -15.75
CA ASP A 206 1.50 -1.88 -16.68
C ASP A 206 2.02 -3.27 -16.30
N VAL A 207 2.01 -3.57 -15.00
CA VAL A 207 2.43 -4.85 -14.43
C VAL A 207 1.48 -5.22 -13.30
N ALA A 208 0.95 -6.45 -13.32
CA ALA A 208 0.13 -6.98 -12.24
C ALA A 208 0.68 -8.34 -11.80
N TYR A 209 1.00 -8.47 -10.52
CA TYR A 209 1.35 -9.74 -9.89
C TYR A 209 0.26 -10.12 -8.90
N SER A 210 -0.12 -11.39 -8.90
CA SER A 210 -1.06 -11.94 -7.92
C SER A 210 -0.58 -13.32 -7.47
N VAL A 211 -0.56 -13.54 -6.16
CA VAL A 211 -0.44 -14.89 -5.61
C VAL A 211 -1.82 -15.52 -5.68
N LEU A 212 -2.13 -16.18 -6.80
CA LEU A 212 -3.33 -16.99 -6.90
C LEU A 212 -3.11 -18.30 -6.13
N PRO A 213 -4.09 -18.75 -5.33
CA PRO A 213 -4.01 -20.07 -4.72
C PRO A 213 -3.94 -21.11 -5.83
N VAL A 214 -2.85 -21.88 -5.85
CA VAL A 214 -2.77 -23.09 -6.66
C VAL A 214 -3.84 -24.04 -6.14
N ALA A 215 -4.73 -24.51 -7.02
CA ALA A 215 -5.72 -25.50 -6.65
C ALA A 215 -5.03 -26.67 -5.93
N ARG A 216 -5.36 -26.91 -4.67
CA ARG A 216 -4.89 -28.08 -3.92
C ARG A 216 -5.30 -29.33 -4.71
N LYS A 217 -4.35 -30.02 -5.34
CA LYS A 217 -4.49 -31.47 -5.45
C LYS A 217 -4.30 -32.00 -4.04
N ALA A 218 -5.36 -32.59 -3.48
CA ALA A 218 -5.29 -33.23 -2.18
C ALA A 218 -4.26 -34.38 -2.26
N SER A 219 -3.03 -34.14 -1.81
CA SER A 219 -2.10 -35.21 -1.47
C SER A 219 -1.60 -34.96 -0.05
N SER A 220 -1.90 -35.91 0.83
CA SER A 220 -1.36 -36.02 2.16
C SER A 220 0.18 -36.03 2.13
N ALA A 221 0.77 -35.38 3.13
CA ALA A 221 2.21 -35.30 3.40
C ALA A 221 3.01 -34.24 2.60
N ARG A 222 3.04 -33.00 3.12
CA ARG A 222 4.22 -32.10 3.19
C ARG A 222 3.87 -30.87 4.06
N PRO A 223 4.69 -30.50 5.08
CA PRO A 223 4.38 -29.39 5.99
C PRO A 223 4.77 -28.00 5.47
N PHE A 224 5.31 -27.90 4.26
CA PHE A 224 5.66 -26.62 3.63
C PHE A 224 5.01 -26.49 2.25
N SER A 225 4.29 -25.38 2.04
CA SER A 225 3.70 -25.03 0.76
C SER A 225 4.78 -24.51 -0.19
N THR A 226 4.98 -25.21 -1.30
CA THR A 226 5.70 -24.67 -2.47
C THR A 226 4.78 -23.69 -3.20
N TYR A 227 5.20 -22.43 -3.32
CA TYR A 227 4.52 -21.42 -4.12
C TYR A 227 5.07 -21.45 -5.55
N GLU A 228 4.21 -21.54 -6.56
CA GLU A 228 4.60 -21.19 -7.93
C GLU A 228 4.42 -19.68 -8.11
N VAL A 229 5.52 -18.96 -8.32
CA VAL A 229 5.48 -17.57 -8.77
C VAL A 229 5.20 -17.59 -10.27
N THR A 230 3.96 -17.37 -10.66
CA THR A 230 3.62 -17.19 -12.08
C THR A 230 3.99 -15.77 -12.52
N TRP A 231 5.06 -15.68 -13.32
CA TRP A 231 5.45 -14.46 -14.00
C TRP A 231 4.58 -14.29 -15.26
N SER A 232 3.41 -13.68 -15.13
CA SER A 232 2.61 -13.31 -16.31
C SER A 232 2.94 -11.89 -16.75
N HIS A 233 4.02 -11.72 -17.52
CA HIS A 233 4.12 -10.59 -18.43
C HIS A 233 3.13 -10.81 -19.59
N ARG A 234 1.85 -10.44 -19.45
CA ARG A 234 1.04 -9.88 -20.56
C ARG A 234 -0.43 -9.52 -20.24
N THR A 235 -0.80 -8.43 -20.89
CA THR A 235 -2.01 -7.61 -21.05
C THR A 235 -3.30 -8.27 -21.58
N SER A 236 -3.60 -9.55 -21.37
CA SER A 236 -4.92 -10.08 -21.79
C SER A 236 -5.42 -11.24 -20.94
N LEU A 237 -6.52 -10.98 -20.20
CA LEU A 237 -7.31 -11.99 -19.52
C LEU A 237 -8.24 -12.68 -20.53
N THR A 238 -7.74 -13.70 -21.22
CA THR A 238 -8.60 -14.74 -21.80
C THR A 238 -8.29 -16.06 -21.11
N PRO A 239 -9.31 -16.80 -20.64
CA PRO A 239 -9.09 -18.11 -20.02
C PRO A 239 -8.58 -19.10 -21.08
N PRO A 240 -7.62 -19.99 -20.75
CA PRO A 240 -7.23 -21.03 -21.68
C PRO A 240 -8.34 -22.08 -21.78
N THR A 241 -8.94 -22.18 -22.96
CA THR A 241 -9.68 -23.35 -23.41
C THR A 241 -8.69 -24.40 -23.93
N ASP A 242 -8.96 -25.64 -23.53
CA ASP A 242 -8.41 -26.90 -24.05
C ASP A 242 -6.95 -27.29 -23.71
N THR A 243 -6.87 -28.37 -22.93
CA THR A 243 -5.71 -29.24 -22.72
C THR A 243 -5.34 -30.01 -23.99
N PRO A 244 -4.06 -30.03 -24.39
CA PRO A 244 -3.50 -31.13 -25.17
C PRO A 244 -2.73 -32.10 -24.27
N GLU A 245 -2.89 -33.39 -24.53
CA GLU A 245 -2.27 -34.53 -23.85
C GLU A 245 -0.74 -34.44 -23.76
N ALA A 246 -0.20 -34.84 -22.61
CA ALA A 246 1.24 -34.93 -22.38
C ALA A 246 1.85 -36.14 -23.11
N THR A 247 2.82 -35.90 -23.99
CA THR A 247 3.73 -36.94 -24.51
C THR A 247 4.92 -37.08 -23.56
N PRO A 248 5.34 -38.30 -23.16
CA PRO A 248 6.42 -38.47 -22.19
C PRO A 248 7.80 -38.21 -22.83
N ILE A 249 8.62 -37.40 -22.16
CA ILE A 249 10.02 -37.13 -22.53
C ILE A 249 10.92 -38.26 -21.98
N LYS A 250 11.72 -38.86 -22.86
CA LYS A 250 12.72 -39.89 -22.51
C LYS A 250 13.88 -39.29 -21.73
N SER A 251 14.32 -40.00 -20.68
CA SER A 251 15.55 -39.77 -19.94
C SER A 251 16.78 -39.97 -20.83
N ASN A 252 17.72 -39.03 -20.81
CA ASN A 252 19.11 -39.31 -21.18
C ASN A 252 20.02 -38.90 -20.03
N THR A 253 20.77 -39.89 -19.57
CA THR A 253 21.89 -39.86 -18.64
C THR A 253 23.07 -39.11 -19.25
N LEU A 254 23.74 -38.27 -18.45
CA LEU A 254 25.19 -38.28 -18.24
C LEU A 254 25.45 -37.92 -16.78
#